data_AF-A0A845L525-F1
#
_entry.id   AF-A0A845L525-F1
#
_cell.length_a   1.000
_cell.length_b   1.000
_cell.length_c   1.000
_cell.angle_alpha   90.00
_cell.angle_beta   90.00
_cell.angle_gamma   90.00
#
_symmetry.space_group_name_H-M   'P 1'
#
loop_
_entity.id
_entity.type
_entity.pdbx_description
1 polymer ?
#
loop_
_entity_poly.entity_id
_entity_poly.type
_entity_poly.pdbx_seq_one_letter_code
_entity_poly.pdbx_strand_id
1 'polypeptide(L)'
;MQDSIWLYRIYEVAKEFDLGLVQALFMKEKPTSRMRLSRVRPKSIIIENPPVSMELGTWEIAIEGRCYKGQVVARVYDLGVVSLILQIILPEDLTYEQILDLSVALYNRDDLEALFHQWRDSVTITLAGAMEPLHEGKVEEDFTLFFFRRWREDWDPVPLLLAERETVSDQMRQETMKNSFTYGLKDHAIVTWDSALVHDAEGSTDIPDLIEFALTQLVELRYYDQLLSGEMNQMYDDIDRADRDIWYSRLRQYRKIMKSYMELVIDINEVTEKIQNAIKVTEDIFYARVYAAATSILRTSVWMDSIKRKLAVIVNNYSLLNDEVVNHRSMLLELAIIGLIVFEVLMSLGEKIF
;
A
#
# COMPACT_ATOMS: atom_id res chain seq x y z
N MET A 1 26.55 -2.51 0.21
CA MET A 1 26.27 -2.99 -1.16
C MET A 1 27.17 -2.29 -2.17
N GLN A 2 27.41 -2.85 -3.35
CA GLN A 2 28.11 -2.14 -4.45
C GLN A 2 27.17 -1.12 -5.13
N ASP A 3 27.73 -0.27 -5.99
CA ASP A 3 26.93 0.66 -6.80
C ASP A 3 25.94 -0.14 -7.66
N SER A 4 24.67 0.26 -7.65
CA SER A 4 23.59 -0.54 -8.21
C SER A 4 22.36 0.29 -8.56
N ILE A 5 21.56 -0.21 -9.50
CA ILE A 5 20.22 0.30 -9.81
C ILE A 5 19.20 -0.74 -9.35
N TRP A 6 18.26 -0.35 -8.52
CA TRP A 6 17.25 -1.25 -7.97
C TRP A 6 15.91 -0.90 -8.60
N LEU A 7 15.33 -1.86 -9.30
CA LEU A 7 14.00 -1.74 -9.87
C LEU A 7 13.03 -2.42 -8.93
N TYR A 8 12.15 -1.64 -8.34
CA TYR A 8 11.07 -2.11 -7.49
C TYR A 8 9.82 -2.34 -8.33
N ARG A 9 9.14 -3.43 -8.03
CA ARG A 9 7.73 -3.66 -8.37
C ARG A 9 7.03 -4.16 -7.13
N ILE A 10 6.04 -3.42 -6.68
CA ILE A 10 5.36 -3.66 -5.42
C ILE A 10 3.91 -3.98 -5.74
N TYR A 11 3.46 -5.15 -5.30
CA TYR A 11 2.18 -5.71 -5.65
C TYR A 11 1.35 -5.99 -4.41
N GLU A 12 0.08 -5.56 -4.46
CA GLU A 12 -0.93 -6.09 -3.56
C GLU A 12 -1.37 -7.48 -4.05
N VAL A 13 -1.14 -8.53 -3.26
CA VAL A 13 -1.39 -9.92 -3.70
C VAL A 13 -2.31 -10.71 -2.77
N ALA A 14 -2.48 -10.28 -1.52
CA ALA A 14 -3.27 -10.95 -0.50
C ALA A 14 -3.88 -9.90 0.43
N LYS A 15 -4.91 -10.23 1.21
CA LYS A 15 -5.40 -9.30 2.25
C LYS A 15 -4.39 -9.22 3.41
N GLU A 16 -3.91 -10.38 3.86
CA GLU A 16 -2.87 -10.51 4.89
C GLU A 16 -2.04 -11.78 4.64
N PHE A 17 -0.80 -11.77 5.14
CA PHE A 17 0.11 -12.92 5.16
C PHE A 17 0.43 -13.35 6.59
N ASP A 18 0.41 -14.66 6.84
CA ASP A 18 1.07 -15.23 8.03
C ASP A 18 2.58 -15.29 7.77
N LEU A 19 3.31 -14.27 8.24
CA LEU A 19 4.77 -14.18 8.07
C LEU A 19 5.53 -15.37 8.68
N GLY A 20 4.96 -16.06 9.68
CA GLY A 20 5.53 -17.28 10.24
C GLY A 20 5.47 -18.45 9.25
N LEU A 21 4.32 -18.63 8.60
CA LEU A 21 4.15 -19.63 7.54
C LEU A 21 4.93 -19.27 6.28
N VAL A 22 4.96 -17.99 5.87
CA VAL A 22 5.79 -17.50 4.76
C VAL A 22 7.25 -17.90 4.97
N GLN A 23 7.80 -17.63 6.15
CA GLN A 23 9.17 -18.00 6.49
C GLN A 23 9.38 -19.52 6.39
N ALA A 24 8.45 -20.33 6.92
CA ALA A 24 8.55 -21.78 6.88
C ALA A 24 8.44 -22.35 5.46
N LEU A 25 7.62 -21.76 4.58
CA LEU A 25 7.48 -22.16 3.18
C LEU A 25 8.74 -21.82 2.40
N PHE A 26 9.25 -20.60 2.52
CA PHE A 26 10.46 -20.19 1.83
C PHE A 26 11.69 -20.97 2.30
N MET A 27 11.83 -21.30 3.59
CA MET A 27 12.94 -22.14 4.10
C MET A 27 13.01 -23.53 3.45
N LYS A 28 11.88 -24.06 2.96
CA LYS A 28 11.85 -25.36 2.26
C LYS A 28 12.39 -25.26 0.83
N GLU A 29 12.31 -24.10 0.20
CA GLU A 29 12.75 -23.89 -1.17
C GLU A 29 14.16 -23.30 -1.26
N LYS A 30 14.50 -22.29 -0.44
CA LYS A 30 15.75 -21.51 -0.51
C LYS A 30 16.16 -20.90 0.85
N PRO A 31 17.41 -20.41 1.02
CA PRO A 31 17.79 -19.64 2.20
C PRO A 31 16.93 -18.37 2.33
N THR A 32 16.47 -18.10 3.55
CA THR A 32 15.63 -16.94 3.90
C THR A 32 16.30 -16.07 4.94
N SER A 33 16.00 -14.77 4.91
CA SER A 33 16.41 -13.83 5.95
C SER A 33 15.24 -12.92 6.31
N ARG A 34 15.15 -12.51 7.58
CA ARG A 34 14.25 -11.40 7.95
C ARG A 34 15.01 -10.10 7.74
N MET A 35 14.33 -9.07 7.23
CA MET A 35 14.94 -7.75 7.10
C MET A 35 15.42 -7.27 8.49
N ARG A 36 16.69 -6.86 8.56
CA ARG A 36 17.33 -6.27 9.74
C ARG A 36 18.13 -5.06 9.29
N LEU A 37 17.76 -3.87 9.78
CA LEU A 37 18.52 -2.64 9.56
C LEU A 37 19.93 -2.79 10.14
N SER A 38 20.95 -2.43 9.35
CA SER A 38 22.30 -2.97 9.55
C SER A 38 23.22 -2.09 10.40
N ARG A 39 22.90 -0.81 10.62
CA ARG A 39 23.84 0.13 11.28
C ARG A 39 23.54 0.51 12.72
N VAL A 40 24.48 0.08 13.56
CA VAL A 40 25.11 0.70 14.75
C VAL A 40 24.25 1.09 15.94
N ARG A 41 22.93 1.21 15.83
CA ARG A 41 22.00 0.97 16.97
C ARG A 41 20.70 0.38 16.42
N PRO A 42 20.27 -0.81 16.87
CA PRO A 42 18.98 -1.41 16.52
C PRO A 42 17.77 -0.65 17.11
N LYS A 43 17.87 0.68 17.25
CA LYS A 43 16.97 1.55 18.01
C LYS A 43 16.57 2.83 17.25
N SER A 44 16.93 3.00 15.98
CA SER A 44 16.50 4.17 15.21
C SER A 44 15.04 4.04 14.74
N ILE A 45 14.71 2.89 14.14
CA ILE A 45 13.38 2.55 13.63
C ILE A 45 13.09 1.07 13.92
N ILE A 46 11.90 0.79 14.44
CA ILE A 46 11.39 -0.55 14.69
C ILE A 46 10.15 -0.75 13.82
N ILE A 47 10.22 -1.72 12.92
CA ILE A 47 9.04 -2.24 12.20
C ILE A 47 8.38 -3.26 13.13
N GLU A 48 7.09 -3.11 13.40
CA GLU A 48 6.37 -4.00 14.32
C GLU A 48 6.41 -5.46 13.84
N ASN A 49 6.07 -5.67 12.56
CA ASN A 49 6.11 -6.96 11.90
C ASN A 49 7.15 -6.92 10.76
N PRO A 50 8.42 -7.30 11.02
CA PRO A 50 9.47 -7.20 10.02
C PRO A 50 9.19 -8.16 8.86
N PRO A 51 9.31 -7.70 7.60
CA PRO A 51 9.00 -8.51 6.44
C PRO A 51 9.99 -9.67 6.25
N VAL A 52 9.53 -10.69 5.53
CA VAL A 52 10.34 -11.87 5.19
C VAL A 52 10.95 -11.70 3.80
N SER A 53 12.26 -11.85 3.69
CA SER A 53 12.99 -11.71 2.43
C SER A 53 13.50 -13.06 1.91
N MET A 54 13.39 -13.27 0.60
CA MET A 54 13.85 -14.45 -0.12
C MET A 54 14.61 -14.03 -1.39
N GLU A 55 15.76 -14.65 -1.61
CA GLU A 55 16.50 -14.47 -2.86
C GLU A 55 15.93 -15.39 -3.95
N LEU A 56 15.38 -14.80 -5.01
CA LEU A 56 14.82 -15.56 -6.13
C LEU A 56 15.91 -16.05 -7.09
N GLY A 57 17.10 -15.46 -7.06
CA GLY A 57 18.30 -15.92 -7.78
C GLY A 57 19.05 -14.78 -8.46
N THR A 58 20.07 -15.15 -9.21
CA THR A 58 20.86 -14.21 -10.03
C THR A 58 20.36 -14.22 -11.48
N TRP A 59 20.44 -13.06 -12.11
CA TRP A 59 20.00 -12.84 -13.48
C TRP A 59 21.09 -12.13 -14.28
N GLU A 60 21.09 -12.35 -15.59
CA GLU A 60 21.95 -11.63 -16.52
C GLU A 60 21.03 -10.91 -17.52
N ILE A 61 21.16 -9.59 -17.61
CA ILE A 61 20.33 -8.76 -18.47
C ILE A 61 21.20 -8.01 -19.48
N ALA A 62 20.88 -8.18 -20.75
CA ALA A 62 21.51 -7.41 -21.82
C ALA A 62 20.76 -6.08 -22.02
N ILE A 63 21.43 -4.95 -21.80
CA ILE A 63 20.89 -3.59 -22.00
C ILE A 63 21.90 -2.81 -22.85
N GLU A 64 21.45 -2.19 -23.94
CA GLU A 64 22.30 -1.39 -24.84
C GLU A 64 23.59 -2.12 -25.27
N GLY A 65 23.49 -3.43 -25.54
CA GLY A 65 24.61 -4.27 -25.98
C GLY A 65 25.61 -4.66 -24.87
N ARG A 66 25.36 -4.30 -23.61
CA ARG A 66 26.14 -4.73 -22.43
C ARG A 66 25.35 -5.72 -21.58
N CYS A 67 26.05 -6.71 -21.03
CA CYS A 67 25.45 -7.66 -20.08
C CYS A 67 25.71 -7.18 -18.65
N TYR A 68 24.64 -7.03 -17.88
CA TYR A 68 24.68 -6.69 -16.46
C TYR A 68 24.26 -7.88 -15.62
N LYS A 69 24.88 -8.04 -14.45
CA LYS A 69 24.47 -9.02 -13.45
C LYS A 69 23.46 -8.39 -12.50
N GLY A 70 22.39 -9.12 -12.25
CA GLY A 70 21.32 -8.75 -11.34
C GLY A 70 21.10 -9.80 -10.25
N GLN A 71 20.57 -9.36 -9.12
CA GLN A 71 20.00 -10.23 -8.09
C GLN A 71 18.53 -9.88 -7.92
N VAL A 72 17.68 -10.90 -7.84
CA VAL A 72 16.25 -10.71 -7.60
C VAL A 72 15.94 -11.10 -6.16
N VAL A 73 15.31 -10.19 -5.44
CA VAL A 73 14.86 -10.39 -4.06
C VAL A 73 13.35 -10.18 -4.00
N ALA A 74 12.65 -11.09 -3.34
CA ALA A 74 11.25 -10.91 -2.95
C ALA A 74 11.19 -10.59 -1.47
N ARG A 75 10.41 -9.59 -1.10
CA ARG A 75 10.13 -9.22 0.29
C ARG A 75 8.62 -9.20 0.51
N VAL A 76 8.17 -9.96 1.51
CA VAL A 76 6.76 -10.18 1.83
C VAL A 76 6.42 -9.45 3.12
N TYR A 77 5.41 -8.60 3.06
CA TYR A 77 4.87 -7.83 4.18
C TYR A 77 3.60 -8.50 4.71
N ASP A 78 3.26 -8.24 5.98
CA ASP A 78 2.12 -8.86 6.67
C ASP A 78 0.77 -8.38 6.11
N LEU A 79 0.67 -7.13 5.67
CA LEU A 79 -0.55 -6.56 5.08
C LEU A 79 -0.67 -6.84 3.58
N GLY A 80 -0.32 -8.06 3.14
CA GLY A 80 -0.70 -8.52 1.80
C GLY A 80 0.21 -8.11 0.64
N VAL A 81 1.22 -7.29 0.91
CA VAL A 81 2.12 -6.75 -0.11
C VAL A 81 3.35 -7.63 -0.36
N VAL A 82 3.69 -7.80 -1.63
CA VAL A 82 4.97 -8.37 -2.09
C VAL A 82 5.75 -7.34 -2.89
N SER A 83 6.95 -7.02 -2.41
CA SER A 83 7.95 -6.19 -3.08
C SER A 83 8.96 -7.09 -3.79
N LEU A 84 9.05 -6.95 -5.11
CA LEU A 84 10.08 -7.57 -5.93
C LEU A 84 11.12 -6.53 -6.31
N ILE A 85 12.39 -6.89 -6.13
CA ILE A 85 13.52 -5.98 -6.32
C ILE A 85 14.53 -6.65 -7.24
N LEU A 86 14.72 -6.08 -8.43
CA LEU A 86 15.83 -6.42 -9.31
C LEU A 86 16.98 -5.45 -9.04
N GLN A 87 18.02 -5.94 -8.37
CA GLN A 87 19.23 -5.18 -8.08
C GLN A 87 20.27 -5.41 -9.17
N ILE A 88 20.43 -4.44 -10.07
CA ILE A 88 21.41 -4.47 -11.16
C ILE A 88 22.72 -3.89 -10.65
N ILE A 89 23.78 -4.70 -10.65
CA ILE A 89 25.10 -4.29 -10.17
C ILE A 89 25.80 -3.45 -11.26
N LEU A 90 26.25 -2.26 -10.89
CA LEU A 90 26.97 -1.35 -11.78
C LEU A 90 28.48 -1.66 -11.74
N PRO A 91 29.13 -1.91 -12.89
CA PRO A 91 30.59 -1.94 -12.98
C PRO A 91 31.23 -0.61 -12.56
N GLU A 92 32.39 -0.67 -11.88
CA GLU A 92 33.08 0.53 -11.36
C GLU A 92 33.59 1.48 -12.46
N ASP A 93 33.75 0.98 -13.69
CA ASP A 93 34.31 1.71 -14.83
C ASP A 93 33.27 2.50 -15.65
N LEU A 94 32.00 2.48 -15.25
CA LEU A 94 30.94 3.21 -15.97
C LEU A 94 31.13 4.73 -15.91
N THR A 95 30.89 5.38 -17.05
CA THR A 95 30.78 6.84 -17.14
C THR A 95 29.38 7.31 -16.74
N TYR A 96 29.25 8.60 -16.40
CA TYR A 96 27.94 9.20 -16.10
C TYR A 96 26.95 8.98 -17.25
N GLU A 97 27.37 9.28 -18.49
CA GLU A 97 26.55 9.07 -19.68
C GLU A 97 26.10 7.61 -19.82
N GLN A 98 26.98 6.62 -19.57
CA GLN A 98 26.58 5.21 -19.65
C GLN A 98 25.54 4.82 -18.59
N ILE A 99 25.58 5.43 -17.41
CA ILE A 99 24.56 5.20 -16.37
C ILE A 99 23.25 5.89 -16.73
N LEU A 100 23.31 7.08 -17.33
CA LEU A 100 22.13 7.78 -17.85
C LEU A 100 21.48 7.01 -19.00
N ASP A 101 22.27 6.51 -19.95
CA ASP A 101 21.82 5.63 -21.03
C ASP A 101 21.10 4.41 -20.48
N LEU A 102 21.68 3.79 -19.45
CA LEU A 102 21.10 2.65 -18.75
C LEU A 102 19.79 3.01 -18.04
N SER A 103 19.73 4.15 -17.33
CA SER A 103 18.52 4.66 -16.68
C SER A 103 17.37 4.84 -17.68
N VAL A 104 17.63 5.54 -18.80
CA VAL A 104 16.65 5.79 -19.87
C VAL A 104 16.20 4.47 -20.51
N ALA A 105 17.13 3.55 -20.77
CA ALA A 105 16.81 2.26 -21.38
C ALA A 105 15.97 1.37 -20.45
N LEU A 106 16.20 1.43 -19.13
CA LEU A 106 15.43 0.70 -18.14
C LEU A 106 14.02 1.27 -17.97
N TYR A 107 13.87 2.60 -18.00
CA TYR A 107 12.57 3.27 -17.89
C TYR A 107 11.62 2.91 -19.05
N ASN A 108 12.15 2.75 -20.26
CA ASN A 108 11.36 2.49 -21.47
C ASN A 108 11.22 0.99 -21.83
N ARG A 109 11.52 0.08 -20.90
CA ARG A 109 11.63 -1.36 -21.19
C ARG A 109 10.39 -2.15 -20.78
N ASP A 110 9.59 -2.57 -21.76
CA ASP A 110 8.35 -3.33 -21.49
C ASP A 110 8.58 -4.82 -21.17
N ASP A 111 9.68 -5.42 -21.63
CA ASP A 111 9.98 -6.84 -21.40
C ASP A 111 10.31 -7.16 -19.94
N LEU A 112 10.71 -6.16 -19.15
CA LEU A 112 10.90 -6.29 -17.71
C LEU A 112 9.59 -6.56 -16.98
N GLU A 113 8.49 -5.93 -17.39
CA GLU A 113 7.21 -6.06 -16.68
C GLU A 113 6.68 -7.50 -16.73
N ALA A 114 6.81 -8.15 -17.90
CA ALA A 114 6.46 -9.55 -18.06
C ALA A 114 7.25 -10.49 -17.11
N LEU A 115 8.52 -10.16 -16.85
CA LEU A 115 9.38 -10.93 -15.95
C LEU A 115 9.01 -10.72 -14.49
N PHE A 116 8.74 -9.48 -14.09
CA PHE A 116 8.27 -9.17 -12.74
C PHE A 116 6.92 -9.83 -12.45
N HIS A 117 5.99 -9.83 -13.41
CA HIS A 117 4.73 -10.58 -13.29
C HIS A 117 4.97 -12.09 -13.15
N GLN A 118 5.90 -12.67 -13.90
CA GLN A 118 6.24 -14.09 -13.76
C GLN A 118 6.81 -14.41 -12.37
N TRP A 119 7.70 -13.56 -11.84
CA TRP A 119 8.24 -13.72 -10.48
C TRP A 119 7.17 -13.55 -9.42
N ARG A 120 6.28 -12.56 -9.59
CA ARG A 120 5.13 -12.34 -8.70
C ARG A 120 4.28 -13.61 -8.67
N ASP A 121 3.87 -14.12 -9.82
CA ASP A 121 3.00 -15.29 -9.91
C ASP A 121 3.68 -16.52 -9.29
N SER A 122 4.99 -16.70 -9.50
CA SER A 122 5.76 -17.77 -8.85
C SER A 122 5.75 -17.63 -7.33
N VAL A 123 5.99 -16.43 -6.79
CA VAL A 123 5.98 -16.16 -5.34
C VAL A 123 4.58 -16.39 -4.77
N THR A 124 3.54 -15.88 -5.43
CA THR A 124 2.15 -16.05 -5.01
C THR A 124 1.73 -17.52 -4.99
N ILE A 125 2.15 -18.33 -5.98
CA ILE A 125 1.89 -19.77 -6.00
C ILE A 125 2.56 -20.46 -4.81
N THR A 126 3.84 -20.17 -4.54
CA THR A 126 4.56 -20.75 -3.40
C THR A 126 3.91 -20.36 -2.06
N LEU A 127 3.38 -19.14 -1.96
CA LEU A 127 2.80 -18.59 -0.73
C LEU A 127 1.29 -18.81 -0.57
N ALA A 128 0.63 -19.51 -1.49
CA ALA A 128 -0.83 -19.66 -1.48
C ALA A 128 -1.38 -20.26 -0.16
N GLY A 129 -0.59 -21.06 0.55
CA GLY A 129 -0.96 -21.65 1.85
C GLY A 129 -0.74 -20.75 3.06
N ALA A 130 -0.19 -19.55 2.88
CA ALA A 130 0.16 -18.61 3.95
C ALA A 130 -0.52 -17.24 3.79
N MET A 131 -1.51 -17.12 2.89
CA MET A 131 -2.11 -15.85 2.50
C MET A 131 -3.64 -15.92 2.56
N GLU A 132 -4.27 -14.84 3.02
CA GLU A 132 -5.71 -14.61 2.83
C GLU A 132 -5.93 -13.99 1.44
N PRO A 133 -6.75 -14.58 0.56
CA PRO A 133 -6.91 -14.07 -0.80
C PRO A 133 -7.62 -12.71 -0.84
N LEU A 134 -7.27 -11.91 -1.84
CA LEU A 134 -7.98 -10.67 -2.17
C LEU A 134 -9.40 -10.97 -2.65
N HIS A 135 -10.34 -10.07 -2.33
CA HIS A 135 -11.70 -10.14 -2.84
C HIS A 135 -11.74 -9.67 -4.30
N GLU A 136 -11.33 -8.43 -4.55
CA GLU A 136 -11.18 -7.81 -5.87
C GLU A 136 -10.13 -6.68 -5.82
N GLY A 137 -9.68 -6.22 -6.98
CA GLY A 137 -8.69 -5.14 -7.12
C GLY A 137 -7.26 -5.64 -7.23
N LYS A 138 -6.46 -4.92 -8.01
CA LYS A 138 -5.01 -5.10 -8.10
C LYS A 138 -4.38 -3.72 -8.06
N VAL A 139 -3.46 -3.53 -7.14
CA VAL A 139 -2.63 -2.34 -7.09
C VAL A 139 -1.20 -2.78 -7.28
N GLU A 140 -0.52 -2.09 -8.18
CA GLU A 140 0.89 -2.24 -8.43
C GLU A 140 1.53 -0.86 -8.51
N GLU A 141 2.78 -0.78 -8.05
CA GLU A 141 3.62 0.41 -8.13
C GLU A 141 5.01 0.03 -8.60
N ASP A 142 5.62 0.93 -9.34
CA ASP A 142 7.02 0.87 -9.71
C ASP A 142 7.85 1.98 -9.08
N PHE A 143 9.13 1.69 -8.87
CA PHE A 143 10.07 2.68 -8.37
C PHE A 143 11.51 2.32 -8.76
N THR A 144 12.32 3.33 -9.09
CA THR A 144 13.74 3.12 -9.44
C THR A 144 14.67 3.78 -8.42
N LEU A 145 15.54 2.99 -7.79
CA LEU A 145 16.52 3.52 -6.84
C LEU A 145 17.94 3.38 -7.38
N PHE A 146 18.67 4.50 -7.44
CA PHE A 146 20.07 4.56 -7.76
C PHE A 146 20.89 4.55 -6.46
N PHE A 147 21.60 3.46 -6.19
CA PHE A 147 22.43 3.31 -5.01
C PHE A 147 23.91 3.48 -5.36
N PHE A 148 24.59 4.41 -4.68
CA PHE A 148 26.02 4.65 -4.84
C PHE A 148 26.74 4.61 -3.48
N ARG A 149 27.86 3.90 -3.42
CA ARG A 149 28.83 4.04 -2.32
C ARG A 149 29.71 5.25 -2.47
N ARG A 150 29.93 5.71 -3.71
CA ARG A 150 30.76 6.87 -4.01
C ARG A 150 30.10 7.70 -5.09
N TRP A 151 29.26 8.64 -4.66
CA TRP A 151 28.77 9.68 -5.57
C TRP A 151 29.91 10.61 -5.98
N ARG A 152 29.93 10.97 -7.26
CA ARG A 152 30.85 11.97 -7.80
C ARG A 152 30.14 13.32 -7.84
N GLU A 153 30.70 14.34 -7.21
CA GLU A 153 30.05 15.66 -7.09
C GLU A 153 29.87 16.39 -8.43
N ASP A 154 30.65 16.03 -9.46
CA ASP A 154 30.49 16.54 -10.82
C ASP A 154 29.31 15.92 -11.58
N TRP A 155 28.68 14.87 -11.01
CA TRP A 155 27.52 14.23 -11.62
C TRP A 155 26.23 14.96 -11.26
N ASP A 156 25.36 15.07 -12.25
CA ASP A 156 24.05 15.66 -12.07
C ASP A 156 23.02 14.57 -11.70
N PRO A 157 22.43 14.59 -10.50
CA PRO A 157 21.46 13.57 -10.12
C PRO A 157 20.12 13.72 -10.86
N VAL A 158 19.79 14.91 -11.37
CA VAL A 158 18.44 15.20 -11.87
C VAL A 158 18.09 14.45 -13.16
N PRO A 159 18.93 14.43 -14.21
CA PRO A 159 18.66 13.64 -15.42
C PRO A 159 18.52 12.15 -15.14
N LEU A 160 19.30 11.61 -14.19
CA LEU A 160 19.19 10.22 -13.76
C LEU A 160 17.86 9.91 -13.08
N LEU A 161 17.44 10.77 -12.16
CA LEU A 161 16.17 10.61 -11.43
C LEU A 161 14.96 10.72 -12.35
N LEU A 162 15.02 11.57 -13.37
CA LEU A 162 13.93 11.76 -14.33
C LEU A 162 14.00 10.79 -15.51
N ALA A 163 15.08 10.01 -15.64
CA ALA A 163 15.36 9.20 -16.82
C ALA A 163 15.24 10.00 -18.14
N GLU A 164 15.69 11.25 -18.14
CA GLU A 164 15.61 12.17 -19.28
C GLU A 164 17.01 12.63 -19.73
N ARG A 165 17.25 12.58 -21.04
CA ARG A 165 18.49 13.14 -21.63
C ARG A 165 18.42 14.63 -21.90
N GLU A 166 17.21 15.15 -22.10
CA GLU A 166 17.04 16.54 -22.47
C GLU A 166 17.44 17.45 -21.32
N THR A 167 17.78 18.70 -21.65
CA THR A 167 18.12 19.69 -20.64
C THR A 167 16.90 19.98 -19.77
N VAL A 168 16.91 19.48 -18.54
CA VAL A 168 15.88 19.74 -17.54
C VAL A 168 15.84 21.22 -17.19
N SER A 169 14.65 21.81 -17.20
CA SER A 169 14.46 23.23 -16.86
C SER A 169 14.96 23.55 -15.44
N ASP A 170 15.39 24.79 -15.21
CA ASP A 170 15.84 25.24 -13.89
C ASP A 170 14.76 25.09 -12.82
N GLN A 171 13.48 25.27 -13.19
CA GLN A 171 12.37 25.08 -12.28
C GLN A 171 12.23 23.62 -11.85
N MET A 172 12.19 22.69 -12.81
CA MET A 172 12.08 21.26 -12.53
C MET A 172 13.27 20.77 -11.70
N ARG A 173 14.48 21.23 -12.05
CA ARG A 173 15.70 20.97 -11.27
C ARG A 173 15.57 21.44 -9.82
N GLN A 174 15.10 22.66 -9.59
CA GLN A 174 14.88 23.16 -8.24
C GLN A 174 13.82 22.35 -7.50
N GLU A 175 12.75 21.93 -8.18
CA GLU A 175 11.70 21.09 -7.60
C GLU A 175 12.22 19.71 -7.19
N THR A 176 12.93 19.01 -8.08
CA THR A 176 13.57 17.71 -7.77
C THR A 176 14.55 17.83 -6.60
N MET A 177 15.36 18.88 -6.59
CA MET A 177 16.40 19.07 -5.57
C MET A 177 15.85 19.54 -4.20
N LYS A 178 14.59 20.00 -4.11
CA LYS A 178 13.95 20.32 -2.81
C LYS A 178 13.85 19.09 -1.91
N ASN A 179 13.75 17.90 -2.50
CA ASN A 179 13.63 16.64 -1.78
C ASN A 179 15.00 15.99 -1.53
N SER A 180 16.00 16.80 -1.22
CA SER A 180 17.37 16.40 -0.93
C SER A 180 17.60 16.35 0.59
N PHE A 181 18.06 15.20 1.08
CA PHE A 181 18.25 14.93 2.50
C PHE A 181 19.71 14.53 2.74
N THR A 182 20.42 15.30 3.57
CA THR A 182 21.81 15.01 3.96
C THR A 182 21.87 14.77 5.47
N TYR A 183 22.47 13.67 5.91
CA TYR A 183 22.66 13.37 7.34
C TYR A 183 24.02 13.81 7.86
N GLY A 184 25.06 13.53 7.06
CA GLY A 184 26.45 13.84 7.34
C GLY A 184 27.22 14.04 6.05
N LEU A 185 28.54 14.22 6.13
CA LEU A 185 29.40 14.47 4.96
C LEU A 185 29.45 13.30 3.94
N LYS A 186 28.81 12.16 4.23
CA LYS A 186 28.93 10.91 3.49
C LYS A 186 27.61 10.22 3.13
N ASP A 187 26.47 10.75 3.61
CA ASP A 187 25.17 10.13 3.39
C ASP A 187 24.18 11.18 2.88
N HIS A 188 23.64 10.91 1.70
CA HIS A 188 22.76 11.83 0.97
C HIS A 188 21.71 11.05 0.21
N ALA A 189 20.46 11.51 0.26
CA ALA A 189 19.36 10.91 -0.49
C ALA A 189 18.56 11.99 -1.20
N ILE A 190 18.17 11.75 -2.45
CA ILE A 190 17.16 12.53 -3.18
C ILE A 190 16.01 11.59 -3.47
N VAL A 191 14.79 12.01 -3.17
CA VAL A 191 13.59 11.20 -3.41
C VAL A 191 12.62 11.97 -4.31
N THR A 192 12.14 11.33 -5.37
CA THR A 192 11.06 11.82 -6.24
C THR A 192 9.82 10.93 -6.08
N TRP A 193 8.83 11.12 -6.95
CA TRP A 193 7.62 10.30 -6.96
C TRP A 193 7.88 8.85 -7.41
N ASP A 194 8.78 8.66 -8.36
CA ASP A 194 9.03 7.39 -9.09
C ASP A 194 10.49 6.91 -9.00
N SER A 195 11.39 7.73 -8.43
CA SER A 195 12.78 7.36 -8.28
C SER A 195 13.45 7.94 -7.04
N ALA A 196 14.60 7.38 -6.68
CA ALA A 196 15.46 7.95 -5.65
C ALA A 196 16.92 7.75 -5.99
N LEU A 197 17.76 8.62 -5.47
CA LEU A 197 19.20 8.48 -5.46
C LEU A 197 19.66 8.42 -4.02
N VAL A 198 20.43 7.40 -3.68
CA VAL A 198 20.97 7.19 -2.35
C VAL A 198 22.47 7.03 -2.44
N HIS A 199 23.17 7.92 -1.76
CA HIS A 199 24.57 7.79 -1.42
C HIS A 199 24.69 7.30 0.03
N ASP A 200 25.30 6.13 0.24
CA ASP A 200 25.76 5.69 1.56
C ASP A 200 27.17 5.08 1.43
N ALA A 201 28.17 5.77 1.99
CA ALA A 201 29.58 5.40 1.80
C ALA A 201 29.95 4.03 2.39
N GLU A 202 29.17 3.56 3.36
CA GLU A 202 29.42 2.33 4.09
C GLU A 202 28.56 1.18 3.54
N GLY A 203 27.65 1.53 2.61
CA GLY A 203 26.86 0.62 1.82
C GLY A 203 25.65 0.08 2.57
N SER A 204 25.07 0.85 3.48
CA SER A 204 23.87 0.45 4.23
C SER A 204 22.62 0.44 3.35
N THR A 205 21.69 -0.45 3.66
CA THR A 205 20.37 -0.55 2.99
C THR A 205 19.28 0.20 3.70
N ASP A 206 19.57 0.88 4.82
CA ASP A 206 18.54 1.42 5.69
C ASP A 206 17.67 2.49 5.00
N ILE A 207 18.25 3.36 4.17
CA ILE A 207 17.48 4.34 3.39
C ILE A 207 16.64 3.65 2.30
N PRO A 208 17.20 2.78 1.43
CA PRO A 208 16.42 2.00 0.48
C PRO A 208 15.27 1.22 1.13
N ASP A 209 15.53 0.60 2.28
CA ASP A 209 14.55 -0.16 3.04
C ASP A 209 13.40 0.73 3.57
N LEU A 210 13.67 1.98 3.97
CA LEU A 210 12.64 2.94 4.38
C LEU A 210 11.81 3.48 3.21
N ILE A 211 12.46 3.70 2.07
CA ILE A 211 11.76 4.12 0.84
C ILE A 211 10.83 2.99 0.39
N GLU A 212 11.32 1.76 0.35
CA GLU A 212 10.52 0.59 0.04
C GLU A 212 9.34 0.44 1.00
N PHE A 213 9.56 0.63 2.30
CA PHE A 213 8.47 0.59 3.27
C PHE A 213 7.39 1.64 3.01
N ALA A 214 7.79 2.87 2.68
CA ALA A 214 6.86 3.93 2.33
C ALA A 214 6.07 3.62 1.04
N LEU A 215 6.70 2.97 0.06
CA LEU A 215 6.04 2.50 -1.16
C LEU A 215 5.04 1.36 -0.86
N THR A 216 5.39 0.42 0.01
CA THR A 216 4.46 -0.62 0.49
C THR A 216 3.20 0.01 1.09
N GLN A 217 3.35 1.02 1.97
CA GLN A 217 2.19 1.73 2.53
C GLN A 217 1.37 2.47 1.47
N LEU A 218 1.99 3.01 0.44
CA LEU A 218 1.28 3.63 -0.68
C LEU A 218 0.39 2.60 -1.39
N VAL A 219 0.94 1.41 -1.70
CA VAL A 219 0.20 0.32 -2.34
C VAL A 219 -1.00 -0.11 -1.49
N GLU A 220 -0.77 -0.34 -0.19
CA GLU A 220 -1.84 -0.73 0.75
C GLU A 220 -2.95 0.32 0.78
N LEU A 221 -2.60 1.60 0.92
CA LEU A 221 -3.59 2.69 0.97
C LEU A 221 -4.37 2.84 -0.34
N ARG A 222 -3.70 2.68 -1.49
CA ARG A 222 -4.36 2.68 -2.79
C ARG A 222 -5.32 1.50 -2.93
N TYR A 223 -4.93 0.33 -2.42
CA TYR A 223 -5.79 -0.86 -2.45
C TYR A 223 -7.05 -0.65 -1.62
N TYR A 224 -6.93 -0.24 -0.36
CA TYR A 224 -8.09 -0.01 0.50
C TYR A 224 -8.97 1.15 0.03
N ASP A 225 -8.40 2.19 -0.59
CA ASP A 225 -9.18 3.24 -1.24
C ASP A 225 -10.03 2.68 -2.40
N GLN A 226 -9.45 1.82 -3.26
CA GLN A 226 -10.16 1.17 -4.36
C GLN A 226 -11.22 0.19 -3.87
N LEU A 227 -10.90 -0.63 -2.86
CA LEU A 227 -11.83 -1.56 -2.24
C LEU A 227 -13.06 -0.81 -1.69
N LEU A 228 -12.85 0.25 -0.91
CA LEU A 228 -13.93 1.09 -0.39
C LEU A 228 -14.77 1.72 -1.50
N SER A 229 -14.13 2.16 -2.58
CA SER A 229 -14.86 2.68 -3.74
C SER A 229 -15.79 1.64 -4.36
N GLY A 230 -15.34 0.39 -4.48
CA GLY A 230 -16.17 -0.73 -4.94
C GLY A 230 -17.33 -1.02 -4.00
N GLU A 231 -17.04 -1.17 -2.71
CA GLU A 231 -18.03 -1.46 -1.67
C GLU A 231 -19.08 -0.35 -1.52
N MET A 232 -18.67 0.93 -1.64
CA MET A 232 -19.63 2.05 -1.64
C MET A 232 -20.58 2.01 -2.83
N ASN A 233 -20.10 1.65 -4.03
CA ASN A 233 -20.98 1.51 -5.19
C ASN A 233 -22.01 0.39 -4.98
N GLN A 234 -21.56 -0.76 -4.43
CA GLN A 234 -22.46 -1.86 -4.08
C GLN A 234 -23.48 -1.44 -2.99
N MET A 235 -23.06 -0.61 -2.03
CA MET A 235 -23.94 -0.09 -0.98
C MET A 235 -25.10 0.71 -1.58
N TYR A 236 -24.79 1.61 -2.50
CA TYR A 236 -25.83 2.41 -3.17
C TYR A 236 -26.79 1.52 -3.97
N ASP A 237 -26.27 0.55 -4.73
CA ASP A 237 -27.08 -0.40 -5.48
C ASP A 237 -28.01 -1.24 -4.56
N ASP A 238 -27.51 -1.66 -3.39
CA ASP A 238 -28.29 -2.44 -2.43
C ASP A 238 -29.35 -1.62 -1.72
N ILE A 239 -29.07 -0.35 -1.41
CA ILE A 239 -30.06 0.60 -0.88
C ILE A 239 -31.17 0.82 -1.92
N ASP A 240 -30.81 1.11 -3.17
CA ASP A 240 -31.77 1.32 -4.27
C ASP A 240 -32.66 0.09 -4.52
N ARG A 241 -32.12 -1.13 -4.34
CA ARG A 241 -32.89 -2.38 -4.41
C ARG A 241 -33.86 -2.49 -3.24
N ALA A 242 -33.41 -2.20 -2.03
CA ALA A 242 -34.27 -2.24 -0.84
C ALA A 242 -35.41 -1.21 -0.89
N ASP A 243 -35.18 -0.07 -1.54
CA ASP A 243 -36.20 0.95 -1.76
C ASP A 243 -37.34 0.49 -2.67
N ARG A 244 -37.08 -0.45 -3.59
CA ARG A 244 -38.10 -1.04 -4.47
C ARG A 244 -38.95 -2.12 -3.79
N ASP A 245 -38.55 -2.56 -2.61
CA ASP A 245 -39.18 -3.67 -1.89
C ASP A 245 -40.35 -3.24 -0.99
N ILE A 246 -41.21 -4.21 -0.64
CA ILE A 246 -42.31 -4.01 0.32
C ILE A 246 -41.71 -3.66 1.69
N TRP A 247 -42.34 -2.75 2.42
CA TRP A 247 -41.86 -2.15 3.66
C TRP A 247 -41.29 -3.13 4.72
N TYR A 248 -41.92 -4.30 4.94
CA TYR A 248 -41.38 -5.32 5.86
C TYR A 248 -40.06 -5.96 5.36
N SER A 249 -39.92 -6.15 4.05
CA SER A 249 -38.70 -6.68 3.41
C SER A 249 -37.58 -5.63 3.44
N ARG A 250 -37.91 -4.38 3.11
CA ARG A 250 -37.00 -3.23 3.16
C ARG A 250 -36.30 -3.09 4.52
N LEU A 251 -37.05 -3.13 5.62
CA LEU A 251 -36.49 -3.03 6.98
C LEU A 251 -35.49 -4.15 7.33
N ARG A 252 -35.73 -5.36 6.82
CA ARG A 252 -34.79 -6.49 7.02
C ARG A 252 -33.54 -6.32 6.16
N GLN A 253 -33.70 -5.86 4.92
CA GLN A 253 -32.61 -5.62 4.00
C GLN A 253 -31.70 -4.49 4.49
N TYR A 254 -32.25 -3.36 4.94
CA TYR A 254 -31.46 -2.29 5.55
C TYR A 254 -30.62 -2.79 6.72
N ARG A 255 -31.17 -3.59 7.65
CA ARG A 255 -30.36 -4.16 8.75
C ARG A 255 -29.24 -5.08 8.25
N LYS A 256 -29.48 -5.85 7.19
CA LYS A 256 -28.48 -6.76 6.62
C LYS A 256 -27.34 -5.96 5.96
N ILE A 257 -27.69 -5.02 5.09
CA ILE A 257 -26.80 -4.04 4.48
C ILE A 257 -25.95 -3.41 5.58
N MET A 258 -26.62 -2.90 6.60
CA MET A 258 -25.98 -2.19 7.69
C MET A 258 -24.93 -2.98 8.46
N LYS A 259 -25.26 -4.23 8.77
CA LYS A 259 -24.35 -5.12 9.48
C LYS A 259 -23.09 -5.37 8.66
N SER A 260 -23.25 -5.64 7.35
CA SER A 260 -22.14 -5.89 6.43
C SER A 260 -21.20 -4.69 6.33
N TYR A 261 -21.75 -3.48 6.17
CA TYR A 261 -20.93 -2.27 6.07
C TYR A 261 -20.25 -1.87 7.38
N MET A 262 -20.86 -2.17 8.52
CA MET A 262 -20.20 -1.94 9.82
C MET A 262 -19.03 -2.90 10.03
N GLU A 263 -19.16 -4.18 9.63
CA GLU A 263 -18.05 -5.14 9.64
C GLU A 263 -16.91 -4.64 8.75
N LEU A 264 -17.21 -4.19 7.52
CA LEU A 264 -16.21 -3.59 6.62
C LEU A 264 -15.52 -2.36 7.21
N VAL A 265 -16.27 -1.45 7.85
CA VAL A 265 -15.70 -0.25 8.50
C VAL A 265 -14.76 -0.64 9.63
N ILE A 266 -15.08 -1.67 10.42
CA ILE A 266 -14.21 -2.16 11.49
C ILE A 266 -12.93 -2.74 10.91
N ASP A 267 -13.04 -3.63 9.92
CA ASP A 267 -11.91 -4.28 9.26
C ASP A 267 -10.93 -3.25 8.67
N ILE A 268 -11.45 -2.25 7.97
CA ILE A 268 -10.60 -1.22 7.33
C ILE A 268 -9.99 -0.28 8.37
N ASN A 269 -10.72 0.08 9.43
CA ASN A 269 -10.12 0.86 10.51
C ASN A 269 -8.95 0.11 11.15
N GLU A 270 -9.11 -1.19 11.44
CA GLU A 270 -8.03 -2.04 11.96
C GLU A 270 -6.81 -1.99 11.05
N VAL A 271 -6.99 -2.17 9.73
CA VAL A 271 -5.85 -2.14 8.80
C VAL A 271 -5.23 -0.76 8.72
N THR A 272 -6.02 0.32 8.63
CA THR A 272 -5.46 1.67 8.61
C THR A 272 -4.69 2.00 9.89
N GLU A 273 -5.11 1.50 11.05
CA GLU A 273 -4.36 1.62 12.30
C GLU A 273 -3.05 0.82 12.26
N LYS A 274 -3.06 -0.40 11.69
CA LYS A 274 -1.83 -1.17 11.46
C LYS A 274 -0.85 -0.39 10.58
N ILE A 275 -1.31 0.16 9.45
CA ILE A 275 -0.47 0.97 8.53
C ILE A 275 0.13 2.17 9.26
N GLN A 276 -0.66 2.91 10.03
CA GLN A 276 -0.19 4.12 10.73
C GLN A 276 0.82 3.82 11.85
N ASN A 277 0.73 2.64 12.46
CA ASN A 277 1.59 2.24 13.59
C ASN A 277 2.72 1.29 13.18
N ALA A 278 2.83 0.92 11.89
CA ALA A 278 3.75 -0.09 11.42
C ALA A 278 5.24 0.27 11.63
N ILE A 279 5.55 1.57 11.75
CA ILE A 279 6.87 2.08 12.14
C ILE A 279 6.81 2.84 13.46
N LYS A 280 7.65 2.41 14.41
CA LYS A 280 8.01 3.19 15.60
C LYS A 280 9.38 3.79 15.40
N VAL A 281 9.42 5.11 15.22
CA VAL A 281 10.65 5.89 15.18
C VAL A 281 11.08 6.14 16.63
N THR A 282 12.19 5.53 17.06
CA THR A 282 12.55 5.53 18.49
C THR A 282 13.65 6.52 18.84
N GLU A 283 14.70 6.71 18.03
CA GLU A 283 15.85 7.54 18.48
C GLU A 283 16.64 8.30 17.39
N ASP A 284 16.44 8.08 16.09
CA ASP A 284 17.23 8.75 15.03
C ASP A 284 16.38 9.72 14.19
N ILE A 285 16.67 11.01 14.33
CA ILE A 285 15.98 12.11 13.65
C ILE A 285 16.14 12.03 12.13
N PHE A 286 17.24 11.47 11.61
CA PHE A 286 17.49 11.46 10.17
C PHE A 286 16.61 10.46 9.45
N TYR A 287 16.60 9.20 9.89
CA TYR A 287 15.76 8.20 9.27
C TYR A 287 14.27 8.55 9.38
N ALA A 288 13.87 9.16 10.51
CA ALA A 288 12.54 9.72 10.68
C ALA A 288 12.21 10.77 9.60
N ARG A 289 13.16 11.67 9.31
CA ARG A 289 13.00 12.73 8.29
C ARG A 289 12.95 12.17 6.88
N VAL A 290 13.81 11.20 6.55
CA VAL A 290 13.80 10.55 5.24
C VAL A 290 12.48 9.82 5.03
N TYR A 291 12.01 9.06 6.02
CA TYR A 291 10.74 8.36 5.95
C TYR A 291 9.54 9.32 5.88
N ALA A 292 9.52 10.37 6.70
CA ALA A 292 8.48 11.41 6.64
C ALA A 292 8.47 12.15 5.29
N ALA A 293 9.64 12.36 4.69
CA ALA A 293 9.74 12.93 3.35
C ALA A 293 9.24 11.97 2.28
N ALA A 294 9.66 10.70 2.30
CA ALA A 294 9.21 9.70 1.34
C ALA A 294 7.69 9.57 1.36
N THR A 295 7.08 9.40 2.53
CA THR A 295 5.61 9.35 2.69
C THR A 295 4.91 10.63 2.25
N SER A 296 5.50 11.81 2.50
CA SER A 296 4.97 13.09 2.01
C SER A 296 5.04 13.22 0.49
N ILE A 297 6.13 12.79 -0.14
CA ILE A 297 6.34 12.86 -1.60
C ILE A 297 5.40 11.89 -2.31
N LEU A 298 5.29 10.67 -1.77
CA LEU A 298 4.35 9.63 -2.22
C LEU A 298 2.88 9.96 -1.87
N ARG A 299 2.62 11.08 -1.19
CA ARG A 299 1.28 11.58 -0.85
C ARG A 299 0.41 10.56 -0.13
N THR A 300 1.00 9.73 0.74
CA THR A 300 0.26 8.69 1.47
C THR A 300 -0.87 9.28 2.33
N SER A 301 -0.70 10.51 2.84
CA SER A 301 -1.74 11.24 3.57
C SER A 301 -2.99 11.52 2.74
N VAL A 302 -2.86 11.79 1.44
CA VAL A 302 -4.01 12.06 0.54
C VAL A 302 -4.89 10.82 0.42
N TRP A 303 -4.28 9.65 0.28
CA TRP A 303 -4.99 8.37 0.23
C TRP A 303 -5.64 8.05 1.58
N MET A 304 -4.91 8.25 2.68
CA MET A 304 -5.45 8.09 4.04
C MET A 304 -6.68 8.98 4.28
N ASP A 305 -6.64 10.24 3.87
CA ASP A 305 -7.76 11.18 4.02
C ASP A 305 -8.94 10.80 3.11
N SER A 306 -8.67 10.23 1.94
CA SER A 306 -9.70 9.67 1.06
C SER A 306 -10.44 8.50 1.72
N ILE A 307 -9.70 7.54 2.27
CA ILE A 307 -10.25 6.41 3.02
C ILE A 307 -11.11 6.90 4.19
N LYS A 308 -10.59 7.80 5.03
CA LYS A 308 -11.33 8.36 6.18
C LYS A 308 -12.63 9.03 5.76
N ARG A 309 -12.61 9.81 4.67
CA ARG A 309 -13.81 10.45 4.12
C ARG A 309 -14.83 9.42 3.64
N LYS A 310 -14.40 8.37 2.94
CA LYS A 310 -15.26 7.27 2.47
C LYS A 310 -15.91 6.52 3.64
N LEU A 311 -15.12 6.17 4.66
CA LEU A 311 -15.62 5.56 5.90
C LEU A 311 -16.67 6.45 6.59
N ALA A 312 -16.42 7.76 6.69
CA ALA A 312 -17.37 8.71 7.27
C ALA A 312 -18.69 8.75 6.48
N VAL A 313 -18.65 8.66 5.14
CA VAL A 313 -19.86 8.59 4.31
C VAL A 313 -20.65 7.30 4.60
N ILE A 314 -19.98 6.16 4.72
CA ILE A 314 -20.63 4.88 5.06
C ILE A 314 -21.30 4.97 6.43
N VAL A 315 -20.59 5.47 7.46
CA VAL A 315 -21.14 5.63 8.82
C VAL A 315 -22.28 6.66 8.87
N ASN A 316 -22.23 7.72 8.08
CA ASN A 316 -23.34 8.68 8.02
C ASN A 316 -24.58 8.05 7.37
N ASN A 317 -24.43 7.31 6.26
CA ASN A 317 -25.54 6.55 5.67
C ASN A 317 -26.08 5.49 6.63
N TYR A 318 -25.21 4.92 7.49
CA TYR A 318 -25.65 4.02 8.56
C TYR A 318 -26.70 4.70 9.44
N SER A 319 -26.36 5.90 9.94
CA SER A 319 -27.23 6.62 10.88
C SER A 319 -28.60 6.92 10.27
N LEU A 320 -28.64 7.34 9.00
CA LEU A 320 -29.86 7.68 8.29
C LEU A 320 -30.79 6.48 8.11
N LEU A 321 -30.29 5.34 7.62
CA LEU A 321 -31.14 4.15 7.44
C LEU A 321 -31.54 3.54 8.80
N ASN A 322 -30.68 3.65 9.82
CA ASN A 322 -31.04 3.20 11.17
C ASN A 322 -32.16 4.06 11.78
N ASP A 323 -32.11 5.38 11.60
CA ASP A 323 -33.16 6.29 12.04
C ASP A 323 -34.51 5.96 11.36
N GLU A 324 -34.49 5.63 10.06
CA GLU A 324 -35.68 5.15 9.34
C GLU A 324 -36.25 3.86 9.96
N VAL A 325 -35.38 2.91 10.31
CA VAL A 325 -35.77 1.64 10.96
C VAL A 325 -36.37 1.88 12.35
N VAL A 326 -35.82 2.82 13.13
CA VAL A 326 -36.29 3.16 14.48
C VAL A 326 -37.63 3.91 14.41
N ASN A 327 -37.74 4.90 13.52
CA ASN A 327 -38.98 5.66 13.31
C ASN A 327 -40.13 4.74 12.89
N HIS A 328 -39.87 3.78 11.99
CA HIS A 328 -40.86 2.79 11.63
C HIS A 328 -41.28 1.88 12.78
N ARG A 329 -40.36 1.46 13.65
CA ARG A 329 -40.74 0.70 14.87
C ARG A 329 -41.66 1.52 15.77
N SER A 330 -41.37 2.81 15.93
CA SER A 330 -42.22 3.73 16.71
C SER A 330 -43.62 3.84 16.08
N MET A 331 -43.70 4.01 14.76
CA MET A 331 -44.98 4.06 14.03
C MET A 331 -45.78 2.75 14.18
N LEU A 332 -45.14 1.58 14.16
CA LEU A 332 -45.83 0.30 14.36
C LEU A 332 -46.35 0.13 15.77
N LEU A 333 -45.59 0.56 16.78
CA LEU A 333 -46.06 0.60 18.16
C LEU A 333 -47.25 1.54 18.30
N GLU A 334 -47.21 2.71 17.65
CA GLU A 334 -48.32 3.67 17.63
C GLU A 334 -49.57 3.08 16.97
N LEU A 335 -49.44 2.45 15.80
CA LEU A 335 -50.55 1.76 15.13
C LEU A 335 -51.10 0.58 15.94
N ALA A 336 -50.25 -0.17 16.65
CA ALA A 336 -50.68 -1.25 17.53
C ALA A 336 -51.48 -0.71 18.72
N ILE A 337 -51.05 0.41 19.31
CA ILE A 337 -51.78 1.10 20.38
C ILE A 337 -53.13 1.60 19.85
N ILE A 338 -53.15 2.29 18.71
CA ILE A 338 -54.39 2.75 18.07
C ILE A 338 -55.32 1.57 17.76
N GLY A 339 -54.78 0.46 17.24
CA GLY A 339 -55.54 -0.76 16.94
C GLY A 339 -56.15 -1.40 18.19
N LEU A 340 -55.39 -1.47 19.30
CA LEU A 340 -55.89 -1.94 20.60
C LEU A 340 -57.03 -1.05 21.11
N ILE A 341 -56.89 0.27 21.02
CA ILE A 341 -57.93 1.23 21.41
C ILE A 341 -59.20 1.02 20.57
N VAL A 342 -59.06 0.90 19.24
CA VAL A 342 -60.20 0.66 18.35
C VAL A 342 -60.89 -0.66 18.69
N PHE A 343 -60.11 -1.72 18.96
CA PHE A 343 -60.64 -3.02 19.35
C PHE A 343 -61.43 -2.95 20.68
N GLU A 344 -60.88 -2.26 21.69
CA GLU A 344 -61.55 -2.04 22.98
C GLU A 344 -62.86 -1.26 22.82
N VAL A 345 -62.86 -0.21 22.00
CA VAL A 345 -64.06 0.59 21.70
C VAL A 345 -65.13 -0.26 21.02
N LEU A 346 -64.78 -1.08 20.03
CA LEU A 346 -65.72 -1.96 19.33
C LEU A 346 -66.32 -3.01 20.27
N MET A 347 -65.50 -3.63 21.12
CA MET A 347 -65.96 -4.58 22.14
C MET A 347 -66.93 -3.92 23.12
N SER A 348 -66.60 -2.72 23.63
CA SER A 348 -67.45 -1.96 24.55
C SER A 348 -68.79 -1.54 23.93
N LEU A 349 -68.82 -1.24 22.63
CA LEU A 349 -70.06 -0.97 21.89
C LEU A 349 -70.88 -2.23 21.65
N GLY A 350 -70.24 -3.37 21.36
CA GLY A 350 -70.90 -4.67 21.21
C GLY A 350 -71.60 -5.11 22.50
N GLU A 351 -70.97 -4.91 23.66
CA GLU A 351 -71.54 -5.19 24.99
C GLU A 351 -72.71 -4.28 25.37
N LYS A 352 -72.92 -3.15 24.68
CA LYS A 352 -74.06 -2.24 24.92
C LYS A 352 -75.23 -2.47 23.97
N ILE A 353 -75.00 -3.20 22.87
CA ILE A 353 -76.01 -3.46 21.82
C ILE A 353 -76.65 -4.85 22.01
N PHE A 354 -76.00 -5.74 22.76
CA PHE A 354 -76.58 -6.96 23.34
C PHE A 354 -76.93 -6.73 24.81
#